data_AF-A0A0N4UJ16-F1
#
_entry.id   AF-A0A0N4UJ16-F1
#
_cell.length_a   1.000
_cell.length_b   1.000
_cell.length_c   1.000
_cell.angle_alpha   90.00
_cell.angle_beta   90.00
_cell.angle_gamma   90.00
#
_symmetry.space_group_name_H-M   'P 1'
#
loop_
_entity.id
_entity.type
_entity.pdbx_description
1 polymer ?
#
loop_
_entity_poly.entity_id
_entity_poly.type
_entity_poly.pdbx_seq_one_letter_code
_entity_poly.pdbx_strand_id
1 'polypeptide(L)' 'MEKNNTQVFWATPMTVITDTLKKQWHPYVFDCSKEYDEKGELCKDWTRGGLCEKHRATMFLFCRKTCLCTGPPKQKK' A
#
# COMPACT_ATOMS: atom_id res chain seq x y z
N MET A 1 38.14 -16.06 30.69
CA MET A 1 38.69 -16.68 29.47
C MET A 1 37.83 -16.24 28.29
N GLU A 2 37.95 -14.97 27.88
CA GLU A 2 37.26 -14.45 26.70
C GLU A 2 38.02 -14.84 25.44
N LYS A 3 37.40 -15.69 24.62
CA LYS A 3 37.95 -16.14 23.33
C LYS A 3 37.64 -15.07 22.28
N ASN A 4 38.63 -14.23 22.00
CA ASN A 4 38.68 -13.33 20.86
C ASN A 4 38.85 -14.15 19.55
N ASN A 5 37.75 -14.65 18.98
CA ASN A 5 37.82 -15.24 17.65
C ASN A 5 37.74 -14.12 16.59
N THR A 6 38.88 -13.47 16.39
CA THR A 6 39.13 -12.50 15.32
C THR A 6 39.18 -13.24 13.98
N GLN A 7 38.03 -13.44 13.34
CA GLN A 7 38.01 -13.98 11.98
C GLN A 7 38.36 -12.85 11.01
N VAL A 8 39.60 -12.85 10.53
CA VAL A 8 40.06 -12.01 9.44
C VAL A 8 39.39 -12.52 8.16
N PHE A 9 38.32 -11.84 7.73
CA PHE A 9 37.65 -12.12 6.47
C PHE A 9 38.55 -11.62 5.33
N TRP A 10 39.29 -12.55 4.75
CA TRP A 10 39.97 -12.42 3.48
C TRP A 10 38.97 -11.93 2.42
N ALA A 11 39.43 -10.99 1.60
CA ALA A 11 38.69 -10.28 0.56
C ALA A 11 38.03 -11.25 -0.43
N THR A 12 36.85 -11.75 -0.08
CA THR A 12 36.02 -12.49 -1.03
C THR A 12 35.45 -11.46 -2.00
N PRO A 13 35.68 -11.61 -3.31
CA PRO A 13 35.09 -10.71 -4.28
C PRO A 13 33.58 -10.76 -4.09
N MET A 14 32.99 -9.59 -3.85
CA MET A 14 31.54 -9.41 -3.79
C MET A 14 31.00 -9.78 -5.18
N THR A 15 30.63 -11.04 -5.37
CA THR A 15 29.89 -11.46 -6.55
C THR A 15 28.58 -10.69 -6.53
N VAL A 16 28.46 -9.75 -7.45
CA VAL A 16 27.23 -9.00 -7.70
C VAL A 16 26.22 -10.02 -8.21
N ILE A 17 25.36 -10.52 -7.32
CA ILE A 17 24.21 -11.32 -7.74
C ILE A 17 23.23 -10.34 -8.37
N THR A 18 23.34 -10.15 -9.68
CA THR A 18 22.24 -9.58 -10.46
C THR A 18 21.16 -10.65 -10.52
N ASP A 19 20.41 -10.80 -9.43
CA ASP A 19 19.22 -11.63 -9.43
C ASP A 19 18.26 -10.97 -10.43
N THR A 20 18.22 -11.52 -11.62
CA THR A 20 17.28 -11.17 -12.70
C THR A 20 15.89 -11.66 -12.30
N LEU A 21 15.44 -11.30 -11.10
CA LEU A 21 14.11 -11.54 -10.60
C LEU A 21 13.21 -10.75 -11.53
N LYS A 22 12.81 -11.45 -12.59
CA LYS A 22 12.05 -10.98 -13.72
C LYS A 22 10.71 -10.61 -13.13
N LYS A 23 10.59 -9.36 -12.65
CA LYS A 23 9.43 -8.86 -11.94
C LYS A 23 8.24 -9.04 -12.85
N GLN A 24 7.49 -10.10 -12.63
CA GLN A 24 6.28 -10.35 -13.38
C GLN A 24 5.27 -9.30 -12.93
N TRP A 25 4.77 -8.53 -13.89
CA TRP A 25 3.66 -7.62 -13.64
C TRP A 25 2.45 -8.45 -13.21
N HIS A 26 1.96 -8.20 -12.00
CA HIS A 26 0.66 -8.69 -11.57
C HIS A 26 -0.32 -7.52 -11.55
N PRO A 27 -1.58 -7.74 -11.95
CA PRO A 27 -2.62 -6.75 -11.75
C PRO A 27 -2.72 -6.35 -10.27
N TYR A 28 -3.06 -5.09 -10.01
CA TYR A 28 -3.38 -4.67 -8.66
C TYR A 28 -4.73 -5.29 -8.26
N VAL A 29 -4.67 -6.27 -7.37
CA VAL A 29 -5.86 -6.89 -6.79
C VAL A 29 -6.13 -6.20 -5.46
N PHE A 30 -7.35 -5.70 -5.33
CA PHE A 30 -7.86 -5.06 -4.11
C PHE A 30 -9.01 -5.90 -3.55
N ASP A 31 -9.06 -6.04 -2.23
CA ASP A 31 -10.04 -6.85 -1.51
C ASP A 31 -10.70 -6.03 -0.41
N CYS A 32 -11.98 -5.74 -0.60
CA CYS A 32 -12.80 -4.94 0.33
C CYS A 32 -12.84 -5.45 1.77
N SER A 33 -12.54 -6.73 1.99
CA SER A 33 -12.49 -7.34 3.32
C SER A 33 -11.23 -6.92 4.09
N LYS A 34 -10.16 -6.57 3.38
CA LYS A 34 -8.86 -6.17 3.95
C LYS A 34 -8.69 -4.66 4.05
N GLU A 35 -9.50 -3.92 3.32
CA GLU A 35 -9.43 -2.46 3.30
C GLU A 35 -10.16 -1.84 4.50
N TYR A 36 -9.62 -0.73 4.95
CA TYR A 36 -10.14 0.06 6.06
C TYR A 36 -10.02 1.55 5.76
N ASP A 37 -10.86 2.33 6.44
CA ASP A 37 -10.83 3.78 6.36
C ASP A 37 -9.98 4.32 7.50
N GLU A 38 -8.83 4.90 7.16
CA GLU A 38 -7.92 5.52 8.13
C GLU A 38 -8.58 6.72 8.84
N LYS A 39 -9.51 7.42 8.17
CA LYS A 39 -10.22 8.58 8.73
C LYS A 39 -11.61 8.24 9.27
N GLY A 40 -12.00 6.96 9.28
CA GLY A 40 -13.26 6.49 9.88
C GLY A 40 -14.50 7.26 9.39
N GLU A 41 -15.26 7.83 10.33
CA GLU A 41 -16.52 8.54 10.04
C GLU A 41 -16.35 9.74 9.09
N LEU A 42 -15.19 10.40 9.08
CA LEU A 42 -14.91 11.51 8.15
C LEU A 42 -15.02 11.07 6.68
N CYS A 43 -14.72 9.80 6.40
CA CYS A 43 -14.85 9.26 5.05
C CYS A 43 -16.30 9.27 4.58
N LYS A 44 -17.29 9.12 5.47
CA LYS A 44 -18.70 9.21 5.12
C LYS A 44 -19.08 10.63 4.71
N ASP A 45 -18.58 11.63 5.44
CA ASP A 45 -18.83 13.04 5.13
C ASP A 45 -18.13 13.48 3.85
N TRP A 46 -16.88 13.06 3.65
CA TRP A 46 -16.14 13.30 2.41
C TRP A 46 -16.80 12.64 1.21
N THR A 47 -17.28 11.42 1.38
CA THR A 47 -18.05 10.70 0.35
C THR A 47 -19.34 11.42 0.01
N ARG A 48 -20.07 11.93 1.02
CA ARG A 48 -21.28 12.74 0.80
C ARG A 48 -20.96 14.06 0.09
N GLY A 49 -19.80 14.65 0.36
CA GLY A 49 -19.29 15.83 -0.35
C GLY A 49 -18.81 15.56 -1.78
N GLY A 50 -18.86 14.32 -2.27
CA GLY A 50 -18.40 13.96 -3.61
C GLY A 50 -16.88 13.90 -3.76
N LEU A 51 -16.12 13.78 -2.66
CA LEU A 51 -14.66 13.77 -2.70
C LEU A 51 -14.10 12.46 -3.29
N CYS A 52 -14.83 11.35 -3.25
CA CYS A 52 -14.37 10.08 -3.86
C CYS A 52 -14.02 10.26 -5.34
N GLU A 53 -14.79 11.04 -6.09
CA GLU A 53 -14.55 11.27 -7.52
C GLU A 53 -13.63 12.46 -7.79
N LYS A 54 -13.74 13.53 -6.99
CA LYS A 54 -13.01 14.78 -7.18
C LYS A 54 -11.58 14.75 -6.62
N HIS A 55 -11.37 14.06 -5.51
CA HIS A 55 -10.11 13.96 -4.78
C HIS A 55 -9.66 12.50 -4.64
N ARG A 56 -9.65 11.79 -5.77
CA ARG A 56 -9.41 10.34 -5.84
C ARG A 56 -8.17 9.88 -5.09
N ALA A 57 -7.03 10.55 -5.27
CA ALA A 57 -5.77 10.17 -4.63
C ALA A 57 -5.85 10.30 -3.09
N THR A 58 -6.39 11.42 -2.60
CA THR A 58 -6.59 11.65 -1.16
C THR A 58 -7.56 10.65 -0.57
N MET A 59 -8.68 10.37 -1.24
CA MET A 59 -9.65 9.39 -0.79
C MET A 59 -9.12 7.97 -0.87
N PHE A 60 -8.30 7.65 -1.86
CA PHE A 60 -7.64 6.34 -1.97
C PHE A 60 -6.70 6.11 -0.80
N LEU A 61 -5.97 7.12 -0.34
CA LEU A 61 -5.07 6.99 0.81
C LEU A 61 -5.84 6.77 2.11
N PHE A 62 -6.88 7.56 2.36
CA PHE A 62 -7.51 7.65 3.68
C PHE A 62 -8.85 6.94 3.83
N CYS A 63 -9.59 6.82 2.74
CA CYS A 63 -10.99 6.39 2.71
C CYS A 63 -11.21 5.31 1.64
N ARG A 64 -10.20 4.44 1.48
CA ARG A 64 -10.14 3.46 0.39
C ARG A 64 -11.34 2.53 0.43
N LYS A 65 -11.76 2.10 1.63
CA LYS A 65 -12.91 1.22 1.81
C LYS A 65 -14.20 1.95 1.48
N THR A 66 -14.46 3.12 2.07
CA THR A 66 -15.71 3.84 1.80
C THR A 66 -15.83 4.20 0.32
N CYS A 67 -14.77 4.69 -0.33
CA CYS A 67 -14.86 5.14 -1.71
C CYS A 67 -14.86 4.01 -2.75
N LEU A 68 -14.18 2.88 -2.50
CA LEU A 68 -14.09 1.77 -3.47
C LEU A 68 -15.02 0.59 -3.19
N CYS A 69 -15.39 0.33 -1.92
CA CYS A 69 -16.23 -0.80 -1.54
C CYS A 69 -17.69 -0.41 -1.34
N THR A 70 -17.93 0.61 -0.52
CA THR A 70 -19.29 1.10 -0.23
C THR A 70 -19.79 1.96 -1.38
N GLY A 71 -18.91 2.83 -1.90
CA GLY A 71 -19.20 3.76 -2.97
C GLY A 71 -19.98 4.99 -2.51
N PRO A 72 -19.96 6.07 -3.31
CA PRO A 72 -20.76 7.25 -3.04
C PRO A 72 -22.26 6.97 -3.23
N PRO A 73 -23.14 7.65 -2.46
CA PRO A 73 -24.57 7.57 -2.71
C PRO A 73 -24.87 8.04 -4.14
N LYS A 74 -25.72 7.32 -4.86
CA LYS A 74 -26.15 7.70 -6.21
C LYS A 74 -26.77 9.09 -6.14
N GLN A 75 -26.15 10.07 -6.77
CA GLN A 75 -26.73 11.40 -6.89
C GLN A 75 -28.00 11.29 -7.74
N LYS A 76 -29.13 11.75 -7.20
CA LYS A 76 -30.30 12.04 -8.03
C LYS A 76 -29.96 13.31 -8.81
N LYS A 77 -29.76 13.17 -10.12
CA LYS A 77 -29.87 14.31 -11.03
C LYS A 77 -31.32 14.73 -11.14
#